data_AF-A0A9D2MAM3-F1
#
_entry.id   AF-A0A9D2MAM3-F1
#
_cell.length_a   1.000
_cell.length_b   1.000
_cell.length_c   1.000
_cell.angle_alpha   90.00
_cell.angle_beta   90.00
_cell.angle_gamma   90.00
#
_symmetry.space_group_name_H-M   'P 1'
#
loop_
_entity.id
_entity.type
_entity.pdbx_description
1 polymer ?
#
loop_
_entity_poly.entity_id
_entity_poly.type
_entity_poly.pdbx_seq_one_letter_code
_entity_poly.pdbx_strand_id
1 'polypeptide(L)'
;MKQFRRGIASVMAALMVVPCLGSSAFAAGVTFEGVEAQADAGAQVIRIEGRVSSGTSQTLTLSVREGERIVHLDQFENEADGSFTYVVPADIDEGDTFRVRLGGAGVETPYEFTVTASGEVQEDALSVSVRGTATAGQDQRVPYTFSFSGEDEGLGNVTVVFTVKGDQAGLFTTGIFDQGFNGFSKLAETTETLSDGSLRVKVTLAYQLGMDQTTAAADEMDMFSYVFRTAAALEGDLEVSVEQAIFTYADDSEMYYAEVTGGPAVTHVSAMPYDVDGDGDFDQADITAAQGFYRVSEGDADWAKAKTADLDGDGVITVNDLVKLSYLWLDVLG
;
A
#
# COMPACT_ATOMS: atom_id res chain seq x y z
N MET A 1 -8.29 17.50 -99.03
CA MET A 1 -7.35 17.86 -97.95
C MET A 1 -8.05 18.84 -97.02
N LYS A 2 -8.63 18.37 -95.92
CA LYS A 2 -9.22 19.23 -94.89
C LYS A 2 -8.99 18.59 -93.52
N GLN A 3 -8.49 19.43 -92.64
CA GLN A 3 -7.90 19.15 -91.34
C GLN A 3 -8.95 19.03 -90.22
N PHE A 4 -8.56 18.26 -89.20
CA PHE A 4 -8.87 18.39 -87.76
C PHE A 4 -10.32 18.08 -87.30
N ARG A 5 -10.51 16.94 -86.61
CA ARG A 5 -10.38 16.67 -85.15
C ARG A 5 -11.59 17.22 -84.36
N ARG A 6 -12.55 16.35 -84.00
CA ARG A 6 -12.71 15.62 -82.72
C ARG A 6 -13.28 16.52 -81.61
N GLY A 7 -14.35 16.22 -80.90
CA GLY A 7 -15.24 15.05 -80.81
C GLY A 7 -16.34 15.35 -79.78
N ILE A 8 -17.21 14.37 -79.46
CA ILE A 8 -17.91 14.15 -78.18
C ILE A 8 -18.65 12.81 -78.34
N ALA A 9 -18.37 11.84 -77.48
CA ALA A 9 -19.14 10.60 -77.36
C ALA A 9 -19.48 10.41 -75.87
N SER A 10 -20.77 10.56 -75.57
CA SER A 10 -21.41 10.17 -74.31
C SER A 10 -21.58 8.67 -74.25
N VAL A 11 -21.31 8.05 -73.10
CA VAL A 11 -22.12 6.93 -72.58
C VAL A 11 -22.16 7.01 -71.05
N MET A 12 -23.38 7.06 -70.54
CA MET A 12 -23.79 6.97 -69.14
C MET A 12 -23.48 5.60 -68.54
N ALA A 13 -22.96 5.56 -67.31
CA ALA A 13 -23.13 4.44 -66.39
C ALA A 13 -23.49 4.99 -65.01
N ALA A 14 -24.60 4.48 -64.47
CA ALA A 14 -25.20 4.88 -63.20
C ALA A 14 -24.29 4.52 -62.01
N LEU A 15 -24.02 5.49 -61.14
CA LEU A 15 -23.31 5.31 -59.88
C LEU A 15 -24.29 5.58 -58.73
N MET A 16 -24.65 4.54 -57.98
CA MET A 16 -25.32 4.67 -56.69
C MET A 16 -24.39 5.40 -55.72
N VAL A 17 -24.81 6.57 -55.25
CA VAL A 17 -24.18 7.27 -54.12
C VAL A 17 -24.74 6.66 -52.84
N VAL A 18 -23.93 5.84 -52.17
CA VAL A 18 -24.10 5.53 -50.74
C VAL A 18 -23.59 6.74 -49.97
N PRO A 19 -24.40 7.45 -49.16
CA PRO A 19 -23.85 8.39 -48.20
C PRO A 19 -23.16 7.56 -47.10
N CYS A 20 -21.83 7.56 -47.12
CA CYS A 20 -21.04 7.12 -45.99
C CYS A 20 -21.27 8.13 -44.86
N LEU A 21 -22.23 7.83 -43.98
CA LEU A 21 -22.32 8.45 -42.66
C LEU A 21 -21.07 8.04 -41.88
N GLY A 22 -20.00 8.83 -42.03
CA GLY A 22 -18.92 8.82 -41.06
C GLY A 22 -19.49 9.34 -39.76
N SER A 23 -19.84 8.44 -38.84
CA SER A 23 -19.99 8.79 -37.44
C SER A 23 -18.64 9.27 -36.94
N SER A 24 -18.38 10.57 -37.02
CA SER A 24 -17.37 11.22 -36.19
C SER A 24 -17.90 11.17 -34.77
N ALA A 25 -17.60 10.09 -34.06
CA ALA A 25 -17.69 10.09 -32.61
C ALA A 25 -16.70 11.17 -32.14
N PHE A 26 -17.23 12.30 -31.66
CA PHE A 26 -16.45 13.20 -30.85
C PHE A 26 -16.01 12.38 -29.63
N ALA A 27 -14.71 12.12 -29.50
CA ALA A 27 -14.18 11.66 -28.23
C ALA A 27 -14.53 12.76 -27.21
N ALA A 28 -15.30 12.41 -26.18
CA ALA A 28 -15.55 13.34 -25.09
C ALA A 28 -14.18 13.71 -24.49
N GLY A 29 -13.92 15.01 -24.31
CA GLY A 29 -12.68 15.47 -23.66
C GLY A 29 -12.56 14.90 -22.25
N VAL A 30 -11.33 14.78 -21.76
CA VAL A 30 -11.07 14.33 -20.38
C VAL A 30 -11.53 15.42 -19.42
N THR A 31 -12.33 15.03 -18.42
CA THR A 31 -12.83 15.92 -17.36
C THR A 31 -12.41 15.40 -15.99
N PHE A 32 -12.26 16.32 -15.03
CA PHE A 32 -12.02 15.98 -13.64
C PHE A 32 -13.36 15.84 -12.89
N GLU A 33 -13.48 14.81 -12.06
CA GLU A 33 -14.68 14.45 -11.30
C GLU A 33 -14.31 14.23 -9.83
N GLY A 34 -15.18 14.68 -8.92
CA GLY A 34 -14.99 14.49 -7.48
C GLY A 34 -13.67 15.05 -6.95
N VAL A 35 -13.25 16.22 -7.46
CA VAL A 35 -11.99 16.81 -7.02
C VAL A 35 -12.18 17.46 -5.66
N GLU A 36 -11.34 17.04 -4.72
CA GLU A 36 -11.28 17.57 -3.36
C GLU A 36 -9.85 17.98 -3.04
N ALA A 37 -9.69 18.98 -2.20
CA ALA A 37 -8.39 19.27 -1.61
C ALA A 37 -8.50 19.81 -0.21
N GLN A 38 -7.47 19.52 0.55
CA GLN A 38 -7.28 19.97 1.92
C GLN A 38 -5.90 20.62 2.03
N ALA A 39 -5.85 21.81 2.60
CA ALA A 39 -4.61 22.47 2.97
C ALA A 39 -4.52 22.46 4.49
N ASP A 40 -3.45 21.85 5.01
CA ASP A 40 -3.23 21.63 6.42
C ASP A 40 -1.99 22.42 6.86
N ALA A 41 -2.20 23.47 7.66
CA ALA A 41 -1.11 24.28 8.18
C ALA A 41 -0.32 23.54 9.28
N GLY A 42 -0.91 22.59 10.00
CA GLY A 42 -0.20 21.78 10.99
C GLY A 42 0.76 20.80 10.32
N ALA A 43 0.30 20.11 9.29
CA ALA A 43 1.07 19.12 8.54
C ALA A 43 1.93 19.71 7.40
N GLN A 44 1.81 21.01 7.10
CA GLN A 44 2.57 21.71 6.05
C GLN A 44 2.41 21.06 4.66
N VAL A 45 1.18 20.65 4.34
CA VAL A 45 0.85 19.97 3.08
C VAL A 45 -0.49 20.43 2.49
N ILE A 46 -0.57 20.36 1.16
CA ILE A 46 -1.83 20.47 0.41
C ILE A 46 -2.06 19.13 -0.28
N ARG A 47 -3.10 18.40 0.13
CA ARG A 47 -3.52 17.13 -0.48
C ARG A 47 -4.63 17.42 -1.49
N ILE A 48 -4.49 16.89 -2.70
CA ILE A 48 -5.45 17.05 -3.79
C ILE A 48 -5.76 15.67 -4.35
N GLU A 49 -7.04 15.35 -4.49
CA GLU A 49 -7.45 14.08 -5.07
C GLU A 49 -8.69 14.25 -5.96
N GLY A 50 -8.94 13.23 -6.77
CA GLY A 50 -10.09 13.17 -7.63
C GLY A 50 -9.97 12.06 -8.66
N ARG A 51 -10.79 12.16 -9.71
CA ARG A 51 -10.80 11.19 -10.81
C ARG A 51 -10.82 11.88 -12.16
N VAL A 52 -10.25 11.26 -13.19
CA VAL A 52 -10.46 11.63 -14.59
C VAL A 52 -11.54 10.77 -15.24
N SER A 53 -12.40 11.39 -16.05
CA SER A 53 -13.58 10.76 -16.65
C SER A 53 -13.26 9.71 -17.71
N SER A 54 -12.07 9.75 -18.29
CA SER A 54 -11.59 8.73 -19.23
C SER A 54 -10.07 8.75 -19.33
N GLY A 55 -9.47 7.55 -19.43
CA GLY A 55 -8.04 7.35 -19.62
C GLY A 55 -7.35 6.73 -18.42
N THR A 56 -6.66 5.62 -18.67
CA THR A 56 -5.77 4.97 -17.70
C THR A 56 -4.37 5.58 -17.86
N SER A 57 -3.69 5.92 -16.77
CA SER A 57 -2.28 6.40 -16.82
C SER A 57 -2.08 7.62 -17.72
N GLN A 58 -2.98 8.61 -17.64
CA GLN A 58 -2.77 9.88 -18.30
C GLN A 58 -1.83 10.77 -17.47
N THR A 59 -0.96 11.48 -18.16
CA THR A 59 -0.14 12.52 -17.54
C THR A 59 -1.00 13.75 -17.24
N LEU A 60 -1.20 14.00 -15.95
CA LEU A 60 -1.83 15.17 -15.38
C LEU A 60 -0.77 16.23 -15.08
N THR A 61 -1.19 17.49 -15.04
CA THR A 61 -0.36 18.63 -14.64
C THR A 61 -1.04 19.34 -13.49
N LEU A 62 -0.33 19.48 -12.37
CA LEU A 62 -0.78 20.22 -11.20
C LEU A 62 0.01 21.51 -11.08
N SER A 63 -0.69 22.64 -10.92
CA SER A 63 -0.09 23.89 -10.48
C SER A 63 -0.82 24.39 -9.24
N VAL A 64 -0.06 24.67 -8.18
CA VAL A 64 -0.55 25.34 -6.98
C VAL A 64 0.06 26.74 -6.93
N ARG A 65 -0.77 27.74 -6.67
CA ARG A 65 -0.38 29.13 -6.58
C ARG A 65 -0.87 29.76 -5.30
N GLU A 66 -0.03 30.58 -4.70
CA GLU A 66 -0.38 31.48 -3.62
C GLU A 66 -0.32 32.91 -4.18
N GLY A 67 -1.50 33.54 -4.33
CA GLY A 67 -1.62 34.77 -5.11
C GLY A 67 -1.11 34.60 -6.55
N GLU A 68 -0.08 35.37 -6.95
CA GLU A 68 0.56 35.26 -8.27
C GLU A 68 1.76 34.30 -8.30
N ARG A 69 2.27 33.88 -7.13
CA ARG A 69 3.45 33.01 -6.98
C ARG A 69 3.06 31.56 -7.25
N ILE A 70 3.82 30.87 -8.10
CA ILE A 70 3.72 29.41 -8.24
C ILE A 70 4.48 28.80 -7.06
N VAL A 71 3.78 28.08 -6.19
CA VAL A 71 4.37 27.38 -5.05
C VAL A 71 4.74 25.95 -5.42
N HIS A 72 3.95 25.34 -6.32
CA HIS A 72 4.20 24.00 -6.83
C HIS A 72 3.77 23.89 -8.29
N LEU A 73 4.56 23.17 -9.08
CA LEU A 73 4.23 22.83 -10.47
C LEU A 73 4.87 21.48 -10.79
N ASP A 74 4.03 20.49 -11.07
CA ASP A 74 4.51 19.15 -11.39
C ASP A 74 3.58 18.42 -12.37
N GLN A 75 4.08 17.31 -12.89
CA GLN A 75 3.32 16.35 -13.69
C GLN A 75 3.36 14.98 -13.04
N PHE A 76 2.21 14.30 -13.05
CA PHE A 76 2.04 13.00 -12.42
C PHE A 76 1.04 12.18 -13.23
N GLU A 77 1.05 10.86 -13.05
CA GLU A 77 0.11 9.98 -13.73
C GLU A 77 -1.06 9.64 -12.81
N ASN A 78 -2.27 9.56 -13.37
CA ASN A 78 -3.39 8.98 -12.65
C ASN A 78 -3.32 7.45 -12.66
N GLU A 79 -3.97 6.84 -11.69
CA GLU A 79 -4.08 5.39 -11.54
C GLU A 79 -4.85 4.77 -12.72
N ALA A 80 -4.72 3.45 -12.88
CA ALA A 80 -5.37 2.71 -13.96
C ALA A 80 -6.90 2.78 -13.91
N ASP A 81 -7.49 3.05 -12.75
CA ASP A 81 -8.93 3.24 -12.57
C ASP A 81 -9.40 4.69 -12.82
N GLY A 82 -8.48 5.60 -13.16
CA GLY A 82 -8.76 7.02 -13.37
C GLY A 82 -8.59 7.88 -12.11
N SER A 83 -8.37 7.29 -10.93
CA SER A 83 -8.21 8.04 -9.68
C SER A 83 -6.82 8.67 -9.59
N PHE A 84 -6.69 9.72 -8.77
CA PHE A 84 -5.40 10.30 -8.47
C PHE A 84 -5.39 10.95 -7.09
N THR A 85 -4.24 10.90 -6.43
CA THR A 85 -3.95 11.62 -5.19
C THR A 85 -2.57 12.24 -5.31
N TYR A 86 -2.46 13.52 -4.98
CA TYR A 86 -1.21 14.26 -5.03
C TYR A 86 -1.04 15.08 -3.75
N VAL A 87 0.13 14.96 -3.12
CA VAL A 87 0.48 15.70 -1.91
C VAL A 87 1.55 16.73 -2.26
N VAL A 88 1.26 17.99 -1.97
CA VAL A 88 2.17 19.13 -2.18
C VAL A 88 2.73 19.54 -0.82
N PRO A 89 4.02 19.33 -0.55
CA PRO A 89 4.68 19.96 0.58
C PRO A 89 4.68 21.47 0.35
N ALA A 90 4.21 22.25 1.31
CA ALA A 90 4.19 23.71 1.22
C ALA A 90 4.41 24.33 2.60
N ASP A 91 5.06 25.49 2.60
CA ASP A 91 5.11 26.36 3.78
C ASP A 91 3.75 27.08 3.86
N ILE A 92 2.95 26.76 4.88
CA ILE A 92 1.54 27.15 5.00
C ILE A 92 1.27 27.74 6.38
N ASP A 93 0.68 28.93 6.42
CA ASP A 93 0.07 29.49 7.62
C ASP A 93 -1.46 29.29 7.60
N GLU A 94 -2.09 29.29 8.78
CA GLU A 94 -3.55 29.27 8.90
C GLU A 94 -4.20 30.43 8.11
N GLY A 95 -5.22 30.10 7.32
CA GLY A 95 -5.94 31.07 6.51
C GLY A 95 -5.27 31.37 5.16
N ASP A 96 -4.08 30.83 4.89
CA ASP A 96 -3.47 30.92 3.58
C ASP A 96 -4.38 30.32 2.51
N THR A 97 -4.36 30.90 1.32
CA THR A 97 -5.30 30.54 0.26
C THR A 97 -4.54 30.19 -1.01
N PHE A 98 -4.75 28.96 -1.48
CA PHE A 98 -4.06 28.41 -2.63
C PHE A 98 -5.02 28.20 -3.79
N ARG A 99 -4.68 28.75 -4.95
CA ARG A 99 -5.34 28.43 -6.22
C ARG A 99 -4.70 27.19 -6.80
N VAL A 100 -5.51 26.13 -6.92
CA VAL A 100 -5.11 24.87 -7.54
C VAL A 100 -5.64 24.84 -8.97
N ARG A 101 -4.78 24.44 -9.91
CA ARG A 101 -5.12 24.21 -11.31
C ARG A 101 -4.65 22.82 -11.74
N LEU A 102 -5.60 21.99 -12.14
CA LEU A 102 -5.39 20.69 -12.72
C LEU A 102 -5.59 20.75 -14.24
N GLY A 103 -4.65 20.17 -14.98
CA GLY A 103 -4.72 19.97 -16.42
C GLY A 103 -4.15 18.61 -16.80
N GLY A 104 -4.01 18.36 -18.09
CA GLY A 104 -3.45 17.10 -18.58
C GLY A 104 -3.63 16.93 -20.06
N ALA A 105 -3.03 15.88 -20.63
CA ALA A 105 -3.23 15.54 -22.02
C ALA A 105 -4.71 15.18 -22.28
N GLY A 106 -5.36 15.87 -23.21
CA GLY A 106 -6.78 15.63 -23.53
C GLY A 106 -7.79 16.38 -22.65
N VAL A 107 -7.32 17.15 -21.66
CA VAL A 107 -8.16 18.06 -20.88
C VAL A 107 -8.34 19.37 -21.65
N GLU A 108 -9.53 19.60 -22.20
CA GLU A 108 -9.83 20.82 -22.97
C GLU A 108 -9.97 22.05 -22.05
N THR A 109 -10.56 21.87 -20.88
CA THR A 109 -10.76 22.93 -19.88
C THR A 109 -10.09 22.52 -18.57
N PRO A 110 -9.00 23.20 -18.16
CA PRO A 110 -8.36 22.97 -16.87
C PRO A 110 -9.35 23.15 -15.72
N TYR A 111 -9.26 22.29 -14.71
CA TYR A 111 -10.06 22.40 -13.50
C TYR A 111 -9.35 23.32 -12.51
N GLU A 112 -10.01 24.41 -12.11
CA GLU A 112 -9.46 25.41 -11.19
C GLU A 112 -10.36 25.57 -9.98
N PHE A 113 -9.75 25.56 -8.79
CA PHE A 113 -10.45 25.79 -7.54
C PHE A 113 -9.50 26.44 -6.52
N THR A 114 -10.02 26.74 -5.34
CA THR A 114 -9.28 27.38 -4.26
C THR A 114 -9.46 26.58 -2.99
N VAL A 115 -8.37 26.39 -2.24
CA VAL A 115 -8.35 25.76 -0.93
C VAL A 115 -7.76 26.74 0.07
N THR A 116 -8.38 26.86 1.24
CA THR A 116 -7.89 27.68 2.34
C THR A 116 -7.33 26.76 3.41
N ALA A 117 -6.14 27.08 3.89
CA ALA A 117 -5.47 26.35 4.94
C ALA A 117 -6.24 26.50 6.25
N SER A 118 -6.59 25.37 6.86
CA SER A 118 -7.08 25.34 8.23
C SER A 118 -5.89 25.34 9.19
N GLY A 119 -5.99 26.10 10.28
CA GLY A 119 -5.00 26.12 11.37
C GLY A 119 -5.46 25.44 12.63
N GLU A 120 -6.63 24.79 12.61
CA GLU A 120 -6.92 23.78 13.61
C GLU A 120 -5.90 22.65 13.43
N VAL A 121 -4.85 22.70 14.25
CA VAL A 121 -4.15 21.48 14.65
C VAL A 121 -5.24 20.63 15.27
N GLN A 122 -5.67 19.59 14.58
CA GLN A 122 -6.56 18.59 15.15
C GLN A 122 -5.85 18.10 16.42
N GLU A 123 -6.35 18.49 17.61
CA GLU A 123 -5.62 18.30 18.88
C GLU A 123 -5.40 16.82 19.23
N ASP A 124 -6.03 15.91 18.47
CA ASP A 124 -5.72 14.49 18.38
C ASP A 124 -5.37 14.12 16.94
N ALA A 125 -4.18 14.53 16.46
CA ALA A 125 -3.73 14.23 15.11
C ALA A 125 -3.82 12.71 14.87
N LEU A 126 -4.76 12.32 13.99
CA LEU A 126 -4.93 10.93 13.62
C LEU A 126 -3.62 10.42 13.06
N SER A 127 -3.13 9.31 13.58
CA SER A 127 -1.95 8.65 13.03
C SER A 127 -2.14 7.16 12.88
N VAL A 128 -1.45 6.59 11.90
CA VAL A 128 -1.43 5.15 11.64
C VAL A 128 0.02 4.69 11.50
N SER A 129 0.30 3.56 12.16
CA SER A 129 1.60 2.90 12.11
C SER A 129 1.43 1.43 11.73
N VAL A 130 2.54 0.82 11.29
CA VAL A 130 2.63 -0.62 11.06
C VAL A 130 3.83 -1.19 11.81
N ARG A 131 3.65 -2.37 12.39
CA ARG A 131 4.69 -3.11 13.12
C ARG A 131 4.70 -4.57 12.68
N GLY A 132 5.90 -5.14 12.57
CA GLY A 132 6.12 -6.55 12.24
C GLY A 132 7.28 -7.11 13.07
N THR A 133 7.51 -8.42 12.97
CA THR A 133 8.72 -9.01 13.59
C THR A 133 9.97 -8.56 12.85
N ALA A 134 11.09 -8.41 13.57
CA ALA A 134 12.36 -8.01 12.97
C ALA A 134 12.98 -9.10 12.10
N THR A 135 12.70 -10.37 12.41
CA THR A 135 13.27 -11.54 11.72
C THR A 135 12.21 -12.61 11.50
N ALA A 136 12.33 -13.36 10.41
CA ALA A 136 11.48 -14.52 10.15
C ALA A 136 12.23 -15.59 9.35
N GLY A 137 11.80 -16.84 9.52
CA GLY A 137 12.28 -17.95 8.71
C GLY A 137 11.70 -17.96 7.29
N GLN A 138 12.34 -18.75 6.42
CA GLN A 138 11.77 -19.16 5.14
C GLN A 138 10.51 -20.02 5.32
N ASP A 139 9.55 -19.90 4.40
CA ASP A 139 8.24 -20.57 4.43
C ASP A 139 7.38 -20.30 5.69
N GLN A 140 7.59 -19.16 6.34
CA GLN A 140 6.88 -18.79 7.57
C GLN A 140 5.77 -17.78 7.34
N ARG A 141 4.78 -17.78 8.24
CA ARG A 141 3.75 -16.74 8.32
C ARG A 141 4.31 -15.56 9.10
N VAL A 142 4.31 -14.38 8.49
CA VAL A 142 4.83 -13.14 9.08
C VAL A 142 3.66 -12.17 9.27
N PRO A 143 3.18 -11.98 10.51
CA PRO A 143 2.13 -11.03 10.82
C PRO A 143 2.67 -9.59 10.87
N TYR A 144 1.87 -8.66 10.35
CA TYR A 144 2.04 -7.23 10.50
C TYR A 144 0.78 -6.64 11.13
N THR A 145 0.95 -5.93 12.25
CA THR A 145 -0.13 -5.26 12.97
C THR A 145 -0.16 -3.79 12.58
N PHE A 146 -1.34 -3.33 12.18
CA PHE A 146 -1.61 -1.93 11.90
C PHE A 146 -2.35 -1.32 13.08
N SER A 147 -1.87 -0.17 13.55
CA SER A 147 -2.39 0.51 14.73
C SER A 147 -2.74 1.94 14.39
N PHE A 148 -3.69 2.53 15.12
CA PHE A 148 -4.02 3.94 15.01
C PHE A 148 -3.99 4.64 16.36
N SER A 149 -3.72 5.94 16.33
CA SER A 149 -3.82 6.84 17.47
C SER A 149 -4.63 8.07 17.07
N GLY A 150 -5.48 8.56 17.95
CA GLY A 150 -6.33 9.74 17.73
C GLY A 150 -7.75 9.54 18.26
N GLU A 151 -8.65 10.46 17.91
CA GLU A 151 -10.03 10.45 18.36
C GLU A 151 -10.80 9.23 17.83
N ASP A 152 -11.38 8.43 18.72
CA ASP A 152 -12.19 7.26 18.39
C ASP A 152 -13.69 7.47 18.65
N GLU A 153 -14.07 8.59 19.29
CA GLU A 153 -15.47 8.94 19.53
C GLU A 153 -16.19 9.16 18.20
N GLY A 154 -17.24 8.36 17.95
CA GLY A 154 -18.01 8.45 16.71
C GLY A 154 -17.29 7.90 15.47
N LEU A 155 -16.15 7.23 15.63
CA LEU A 155 -15.42 6.65 14.51
C LEU A 155 -16.29 5.65 13.72
N GLY A 156 -16.42 5.88 12.41
CA GLY A 156 -17.24 5.08 11.52
C GLY A 156 -16.43 3.99 10.82
N ASN A 157 -15.75 4.37 9.73
CA ASN A 157 -14.93 3.46 8.94
C ASN A 157 -13.50 3.98 8.79
N VAL A 158 -12.59 3.03 8.56
CA VAL A 158 -11.18 3.30 8.33
C VAL A 158 -10.75 2.55 7.08
N THR A 159 -10.07 3.23 6.16
CA THR A 159 -9.43 2.61 5.01
C THR A 159 -7.93 2.81 5.10
N VAL A 160 -7.18 1.70 5.18
CA VAL A 160 -5.71 1.71 5.18
C VAL A 160 -5.20 1.21 3.84
N VAL A 161 -4.30 1.97 3.24
CA VAL A 161 -3.57 1.65 2.01
C VAL A 161 -2.10 1.46 2.36
N PHE A 162 -1.54 0.30 2.02
CA PHE A 162 -0.15 -0.03 2.29
C PHE A 162 0.47 -0.83 1.14
N THR A 163 1.78 -0.70 1.00
CA THR A 163 2.57 -1.44 0.02
C THR A 163 3.48 -2.44 0.71
N VAL A 164 3.65 -3.60 0.07
CA VAL A 164 4.51 -4.67 0.54
C VAL A 164 5.52 -5.03 -0.55
N LYS A 165 6.79 -5.03 -0.16
CA LYS A 165 7.90 -5.21 -1.09
C LYS A 165 8.93 -6.14 -0.50
N GLY A 166 9.30 -7.16 -1.28
CA GLY A 166 10.52 -7.91 -1.05
C GLY A 166 11.65 -7.25 -1.83
N ASP A 167 12.85 -7.19 -1.24
CA ASP A 167 14.06 -6.80 -1.95
C ASP A 167 14.43 -7.81 -3.07
N GLN A 168 13.98 -9.06 -2.93
CA GLN A 168 14.03 -10.10 -3.94
C GLN A 168 12.64 -10.37 -4.53
N ALA A 169 12.58 -10.53 -5.86
CA ALA A 169 11.36 -10.91 -6.54
C ALA A 169 10.87 -12.29 -6.05
N GLY A 170 9.63 -12.34 -5.55
CA GLY A 170 9.02 -13.56 -5.02
C GLY A 170 9.41 -13.93 -3.59
N LEU A 171 10.06 -13.02 -2.83
CA LEU A 171 10.41 -13.24 -1.42
C LEU A 171 9.20 -13.56 -0.53
N PHE A 172 8.02 -13.13 -0.94
CA PHE A 172 6.76 -13.38 -0.26
C PHE A 172 5.67 -13.76 -1.26
N THR A 173 4.66 -14.47 -0.78
CA THR A 173 3.43 -14.74 -1.54
C THR A 173 2.37 -13.68 -1.27
N THR A 174 1.18 -13.81 -1.85
CA THR A 174 0.03 -12.99 -1.44
C THR A 174 -0.18 -13.08 0.07
N GLY A 175 -0.48 -11.94 0.70
CA GLY A 175 -0.88 -11.93 2.11
C GLY A 175 -2.40 -12.09 2.26
N ILE A 176 -2.83 -12.20 3.52
CA ILE A 176 -4.23 -12.34 3.90
C ILE A 176 -4.53 -11.44 5.11
N PHE A 177 -5.72 -10.85 5.12
CA PHE A 177 -6.28 -10.31 6.35
C PHE A 177 -6.52 -11.44 7.35
N ASP A 178 -5.88 -11.37 8.51
CA ASP A 178 -5.96 -12.41 9.54
C ASP A 178 -7.11 -12.13 10.51
N GLN A 179 -7.10 -10.97 11.17
CA GLN A 179 -8.13 -10.57 12.12
C GLN A 179 -8.20 -9.05 12.32
N GLY A 180 -9.37 -8.57 12.74
CA GLY A 180 -9.56 -7.24 13.28
C GLY A 180 -9.44 -7.25 14.81
N PHE A 181 -8.95 -6.15 15.37
CA PHE A 181 -8.76 -5.93 16.81
C PHE A 181 -9.66 -4.82 17.31
N ASN A 182 -9.81 -4.67 18.63
CA ASN A 182 -10.42 -3.49 19.27
C ASN A 182 -11.75 -3.00 18.67
N GLY A 183 -12.60 -3.90 18.17
CA GLY A 183 -13.89 -3.56 17.56
C GLY A 183 -13.86 -3.29 16.05
N PHE A 184 -12.69 -3.32 15.40
CA PHE A 184 -12.57 -3.24 13.95
C PHE A 184 -12.96 -4.56 13.27
N SER A 185 -13.74 -4.45 12.20
CA SER A 185 -14.18 -5.57 11.36
C SER A 185 -13.95 -5.25 9.88
N LYS A 186 -13.38 -6.19 9.12
CA LYS A 186 -13.15 -6.01 7.68
C LYS A 186 -14.47 -5.90 6.93
N LEU A 187 -14.61 -4.82 6.15
CA LEU A 187 -15.68 -4.63 5.17
C LEU A 187 -15.25 -5.04 3.77
N ALA A 188 -14.08 -4.58 3.33
CA ALA A 188 -13.58 -4.79 1.97
C ALA A 188 -12.06 -4.86 1.93
N GLU A 189 -11.54 -5.51 0.89
CA GLU A 189 -10.12 -5.60 0.60
C GLU A 189 -9.90 -5.66 -0.91
N THR A 190 -8.91 -4.93 -1.40
CA THR A 190 -8.41 -5.04 -2.77
C THR A 190 -6.90 -5.12 -2.77
N THR A 191 -6.35 -5.93 -3.67
CA THR A 191 -4.92 -6.11 -3.84
C THR A 191 -4.55 -5.91 -5.31
N GLU A 192 -3.55 -5.08 -5.55
CA GLU A 192 -2.96 -4.82 -6.86
C GLU A 192 -1.49 -5.23 -6.84
N THR A 193 -1.02 -5.89 -7.90
CA THR A 193 0.41 -6.12 -8.12
C THR A 193 0.96 -4.99 -8.97
N LEU A 194 1.92 -4.25 -8.41
CA LEU A 194 2.58 -3.14 -9.07
C LEU A 194 3.63 -3.63 -10.07
N SER A 195 4.06 -2.74 -10.96
CA SER A 195 5.01 -3.06 -12.04
C SER A 195 6.39 -3.55 -11.55
N ASP A 196 6.79 -3.18 -10.34
CA ASP A 196 8.04 -3.63 -9.70
C ASP A 196 7.88 -4.95 -8.92
N GLY A 197 6.69 -5.57 -8.96
CA GLY A 197 6.38 -6.81 -8.27
C GLY A 197 5.96 -6.65 -6.80
N SER A 198 5.95 -5.42 -6.26
CA SER A 198 5.34 -5.15 -4.96
C SER A 198 3.81 -5.29 -5.01
N LEU A 199 3.20 -5.47 -3.85
CA LEU A 199 1.74 -5.51 -3.70
C LEU A 199 1.26 -4.23 -3.03
N ARG A 200 0.28 -3.57 -3.64
CA ARG A 200 -0.48 -2.49 -3.00
C ARG A 200 -1.80 -3.05 -2.49
N VAL A 201 -2.05 -2.94 -1.20
CA VAL A 201 -3.23 -3.48 -0.52
C VAL A 201 -4.04 -2.33 0.05
N LYS A 202 -5.36 -2.36 -0.17
CA LYS A 202 -6.33 -1.46 0.45
C LYS A 202 -7.31 -2.27 1.28
N VAL A 203 -7.40 -1.98 2.58
CA VAL A 203 -8.31 -2.64 3.52
C VAL A 203 -9.26 -1.58 4.09
N THR A 204 -10.56 -1.81 3.97
CA THR A 204 -11.59 -0.99 4.61
C THR A 204 -12.21 -1.75 5.78
N LEU A 205 -12.27 -1.09 6.93
CA LEU A 205 -12.76 -1.59 8.21
C LEU A 205 -13.95 -0.76 8.67
N ALA A 206 -14.89 -1.39 9.39
CA ALA A 206 -15.86 -0.70 10.23
C ALA A 206 -15.43 -0.81 11.69
N TYR A 207 -15.62 0.27 12.46
CA TYR A 207 -15.40 0.27 13.90
C TYR A 207 -16.71 0.00 14.66
N GLN A 208 -16.64 -0.82 15.72
CA GLN A 208 -17.73 -1.10 16.67
C GLN A 208 -19.10 -1.46 16.07
N LEU A 209 -19.13 -2.30 15.02
CA LEU A 209 -20.40 -2.85 14.51
C LEU A 209 -21.15 -3.62 15.62
N GLY A 210 -22.17 -3.00 16.21
CA GLY A 210 -23.06 -3.61 17.19
C GLY A 210 -22.55 -3.64 18.65
N MET A 211 -21.58 -2.79 19.00
CA MET A 211 -21.13 -2.59 20.39
C MET A 211 -21.68 -1.28 20.98
N ASP A 212 -21.83 -1.23 22.31
CA ASP A 212 -22.23 -0.03 23.05
C ASP A 212 -20.95 0.80 23.32
N GLN A 213 -20.88 2.03 22.79
CA GLN A 213 -19.68 2.90 22.69
C GLN A 213 -19.10 3.31 24.05
N THR A 214 -18.49 2.38 24.78
CA THR A 214 -18.10 2.57 26.18
C THR A 214 -16.66 2.17 26.50
N THR A 215 -15.78 2.18 25.51
CA THR A 215 -14.33 2.09 25.75
C THR A 215 -13.72 3.47 25.64
N ALA A 216 -13.00 3.87 26.69
CA ALA A 216 -12.16 5.05 26.67
C ALA A 216 -10.98 4.84 25.70
N ALA A 217 -10.62 5.88 24.96
CA ALA A 217 -9.49 5.91 24.05
C ALA A 217 -8.22 5.35 24.71
N ALA A 218 -7.61 4.35 24.07
CA ALA A 218 -6.21 4.05 24.30
C ALA A 218 -5.38 4.97 23.42
N ASP A 219 -4.25 5.48 23.93
CA ASP A 219 -3.33 6.36 23.17
C ASP A 219 -2.88 5.74 21.83
N GLU A 220 -2.94 4.42 21.70
CA GLU A 220 -2.77 3.68 20.45
C GLU A 220 -3.63 2.41 20.48
N MET A 221 -4.31 2.11 19.37
CA MET A 221 -5.19 0.95 19.22
C MET A 221 -4.82 0.14 17.97
N ASP A 222 -4.56 -1.14 18.16
CA ASP A 222 -4.43 -2.07 17.05
C ASP A 222 -5.77 -2.16 16.31
N MET A 223 -5.73 -2.03 14.98
CA MET A 223 -6.88 -2.12 14.10
C MET A 223 -7.01 -3.52 13.52
N PHE A 224 -5.94 -4.06 12.93
CA PHE A 224 -5.95 -5.37 12.30
C PHE A 224 -4.54 -5.96 12.16
N SER A 225 -4.51 -7.28 11.92
CA SER A 225 -3.31 -8.02 11.51
C SER A 225 -3.46 -8.48 10.06
N TYR A 226 -2.40 -8.29 9.28
CA TYR A 226 -2.25 -8.82 7.93
C TYR A 226 -1.04 -9.74 7.86
N VAL A 227 -1.21 -10.93 7.31
CA VAL A 227 -0.18 -11.97 7.35
C VAL A 227 0.32 -12.29 5.95
N PHE A 228 1.63 -12.20 5.77
CA PHE A 228 2.31 -12.68 4.57
C PHE A 228 2.93 -14.05 4.83
N ARG A 229 3.16 -14.82 3.76
CA ARG A 229 4.00 -16.02 3.84
C ARG A 229 5.29 -15.76 3.07
N THR A 230 6.43 -15.97 3.72
CA THR A 230 7.76 -15.88 3.09
C THR A 230 7.99 -17.07 2.17
N ALA A 231 8.86 -16.90 1.18
CA ALA A 231 9.21 -17.98 0.27
C ALA A 231 10.06 -19.05 0.95
N ALA A 232 9.94 -20.29 0.50
CA ALA A 232 10.60 -21.43 1.12
C ALA A 232 12.12 -21.53 0.90
N ALA A 233 12.70 -20.68 0.05
CA ALA A 233 14.12 -20.77 -0.32
C ALA A 233 14.77 -19.42 -0.65
N LEU A 234 14.10 -18.30 -0.34
CA LEU A 234 14.65 -16.97 -0.57
C LEU A 234 14.91 -16.30 0.77
N GLU A 235 16.06 -15.64 0.85
CA GLU A 235 16.43 -14.74 1.95
C GLU A 235 16.37 -13.31 1.41
N GLY A 236 16.19 -12.35 2.30
CA GLY A 236 16.06 -10.94 1.94
C GLY A 236 15.22 -10.16 2.94
N ASP A 237 14.90 -8.92 2.61
CA ASP A 237 14.10 -8.04 3.45
C ASP A 237 12.68 -7.93 2.89
N LEU A 238 11.70 -8.23 3.73
CA LEU A 238 10.28 -7.96 3.48
C LEU A 238 9.91 -6.66 4.17
N GLU A 239 9.51 -5.67 3.39
CA GLU A 239 9.12 -4.34 3.85
C GLU A 239 7.61 -4.13 3.70
N VAL A 240 6.96 -3.59 4.73
CA VAL A 240 5.57 -3.13 4.71
C VAL A 240 5.51 -1.65 5.07
N SER A 241 4.91 -0.86 4.20
CA SER A 241 4.88 0.60 4.27
C SER A 241 3.44 1.10 4.15
N VAL A 242 2.95 1.85 5.14
CA VAL A 242 1.66 2.52 5.03
C VAL A 242 1.81 3.71 4.08
N GLU A 243 0.95 3.80 3.08
CA GLU A 243 0.91 4.93 2.15
C GLU A 243 -0.09 5.99 2.59
N GLN A 244 -1.24 5.52 3.11
CA GLN A 244 -2.36 6.39 3.46
C GLN A 244 -3.29 5.65 4.42
N ALA A 245 -3.88 6.40 5.35
CA ALA A 245 -5.08 5.96 6.04
C ALA A 245 -6.14 7.06 6.05
N ILE A 246 -7.39 6.68 5.85
CA ILE A 246 -8.56 7.56 5.75
C ILE A 246 -9.58 7.12 6.78
N PHE A 247 -10.06 8.06 7.57
CA PHE A 247 -11.03 7.89 8.63
C PHE A 247 -12.29 8.69 8.28
N THR A 248 -13.45 8.17 8.65
CA THR A 248 -14.72 8.91 8.58
C THR A 248 -15.46 8.72 9.89
N TYR A 249 -16.15 9.75 10.36
CA TYR A 249 -16.96 9.67 11.57
C TYR A 249 -18.44 9.55 11.22
N ALA A 250 -19.24 9.02 12.13
CA ALA A 250 -20.66 8.76 11.88
C ALA A 250 -21.51 10.05 11.77
N ASP A 251 -21.05 11.12 12.42
CA ASP A 251 -21.81 12.37 12.61
C ASP A 251 -21.35 13.51 11.68
N ASP A 252 -20.29 13.31 10.90
CA ASP A 252 -19.88 14.18 9.80
C ASP A 252 -19.83 13.40 8.48
N SER A 253 -19.86 14.12 7.37
CA SER A 253 -19.71 13.54 6.04
C SER A 253 -18.33 13.82 5.48
N GLU A 254 -17.34 13.95 6.36
CA GLU A 254 -15.98 14.36 6.02
C GLU A 254 -15.03 13.16 6.02
N MET A 255 -13.90 13.34 5.33
CA MET A 255 -12.81 12.37 5.31
C MET A 255 -11.61 12.98 6.01
N TYR A 256 -11.04 12.23 6.95
CA TYR A 256 -9.87 12.61 7.72
C TYR A 256 -8.69 11.74 7.33
N TYR A 257 -7.58 12.36 6.95
CA TYR A 257 -6.38 11.63 6.57
C TYR A 257 -5.44 11.57 7.77
N ALA A 258 -5.05 10.36 8.15
CA ALA A 258 -4.10 10.18 9.22
C ALA A 258 -2.66 10.42 8.74
N GLU A 259 -1.84 10.95 9.65
CA GLU A 259 -0.39 10.95 9.51
C GLU A 259 0.13 9.50 9.54
N VAL A 260 1.05 9.17 8.64
CA VAL A 260 1.76 7.90 8.74
C VAL A 260 2.92 8.09 9.71
N THR A 261 2.82 7.46 10.88
CA THR A 261 3.84 7.54 11.92
C THR A 261 4.64 6.24 12.00
N GLY A 262 5.93 6.39 12.33
CA GLY A 262 6.88 5.29 12.22
C GLY A 262 7.41 5.10 10.80
N GLY A 263 8.53 4.39 10.70
CA GLY A 263 9.10 3.99 9.41
C GLY A 263 8.40 2.75 8.85
N PRO A 264 8.82 2.27 7.67
CA PRO A 264 8.40 0.96 7.18
C PRO A 264 8.72 -0.14 8.20
N ALA A 265 7.83 -1.13 8.33
CA ALA A 265 8.11 -2.34 9.08
C ALA A 265 8.93 -3.28 8.20
N VAL A 266 10.15 -3.60 8.64
CA VAL A 266 11.08 -4.46 7.90
C VAL A 266 11.29 -5.76 8.66
N THR A 267 11.03 -6.88 8.00
CA THR A 267 11.36 -8.23 8.48
C THR A 267 12.50 -8.81 7.64
N HIS A 268 13.60 -9.13 8.30
CA HIS A 268 14.70 -9.87 7.67
C HIS A 268 14.36 -11.36 7.58
N VAL A 269 14.19 -11.85 6.36
CA VAL A 269 13.93 -13.26 6.04
C VAL A 269 15.26 -13.96 5.81
N SER A 270 15.53 -15.00 6.60
CA SER A 270 16.71 -15.83 6.44
C SER A 270 16.33 -17.31 6.51
N ALA A 271 17.19 -18.20 6.02
CA ALA A 271 17.12 -19.57 6.48
C ALA A 271 17.25 -19.53 8.01
N MET A 272 16.31 -20.16 8.71
CA MET A 272 16.43 -20.43 10.14
C MET A 272 16.85 -21.89 10.31
N PRO A 273 18.13 -22.24 10.06
CA PRO A 273 18.61 -23.60 10.30
C PRO A 273 18.61 -23.97 11.80
N TYR A 274 18.32 -23.01 12.68
CA TYR A 274 18.41 -23.14 14.13
C TYR A 274 17.06 -23.06 14.85
N ASP A 275 15.95 -22.94 14.11
CA ASP A 275 14.58 -23.13 14.63
C ASP A 275 14.35 -24.65 14.81
N VAL A 276 14.76 -25.15 15.97
CA VAL A 276 14.73 -26.56 16.34
C VAL A 276 13.34 -26.97 16.80
N ASP A 277 12.58 -26.06 17.42
CA ASP A 277 11.25 -26.37 17.95
C ASP A 277 10.10 -26.11 16.96
N GLY A 278 10.39 -25.41 15.86
CA GLY A 278 9.49 -25.17 14.74
C GLY A 278 8.48 -24.05 14.99
N ASP A 279 8.73 -23.18 15.98
CA ASP A 279 7.82 -22.07 16.31
C ASP A 279 8.00 -20.84 15.42
N GLY A 280 9.05 -20.82 14.60
CA GLY A 280 9.31 -19.80 13.59
C GLY A 280 10.21 -18.66 14.04
N ASP A 281 10.70 -18.69 15.27
CA ASP A 281 11.72 -17.81 15.81
C ASP A 281 13.02 -18.60 16.09
N PHE A 282 14.14 -17.90 16.32
CA PHE A 282 15.35 -18.51 16.86
C PHE A 282 15.61 -17.92 18.25
N ASP A 283 15.38 -18.71 19.30
CA ASP A 283 15.49 -18.25 20.68
C ASP A 283 16.02 -19.33 21.65
N GLN A 284 15.83 -19.10 22.96
CA GLN A 284 16.28 -20.04 23.99
C GLN A 284 15.43 -21.33 24.06
N ALA A 285 14.20 -21.32 23.55
CA ALA A 285 13.34 -22.48 23.43
C ALA A 285 13.94 -23.50 22.45
N ASP A 286 14.59 -23.05 21.36
CA ASP A 286 15.31 -23.94 20.44
C ASP A 286 16.45 -24.71 21.10
N ILE A 287 17.21 -24.05 21.96
CA ILE A 287 18.26 -24.70 22.75
C ILE A 287 17.65 -25.77 23.66
N THR A 288 16.47 -25.47 24.24
CA THR A 288 15.74 -26.40 25.11
C THR A 288 15.18 -27.58 24.31
N ALA A 289 14.65 -27.35 23.12
CA ALA A 289 14.19 -28.39 22.21
C ALA A 289 15.34 -29.29 21.76
N ALA A 290 16.49 -28.71 21.40
CA ALA A 290 17.71 -29.44 21.07
C ALA A 290 18.20 -30.32 22.24
N GLN A 291 18.11 -29.85 23.48
CA GLN A 291 18.42 -30.66 24.67
C GLN A 291 17.53 -31.90 24.79
N GLY A 292 16.27 -31.81 24.35
CA GLY A 292 15.35 -32.94 24.31
C GLY A 292 15.82 -34.08 23.39
N PHE A 293 16.64 -33.76 22.39
CA PHE A 293 17.22 -34.71 21.44
C PHE A 293 18.62 -35.19 21.81
N TYR A 294 19.14 -34.84 23.00
CA TYR A 294 20.50 -35.20 23.40
C TYR A 294 20.76 -36.72 23.29
N ARG A 295 21.82 -37.08 22.55
CA ARG A 295 22.27 -38.43 22.17
C ARG A 295 21.44 -39.17 21.14
N VAL A 296 20.42 -38.55 20.56
CA VAL A 296 19.76 -39.12 19.38
C VAL A 296 20.78 -39.15 18.24
N SER A 297 20.93 -40.30 17.60
CA SER A 297 21.90 -40.54 16.54
C SER A 297 21.23 -40.85 15.21
N GLU A 298 21.96 -40.70 14.12
CA GLU A 298 21.48 -41.06 12.78
C GLU A 298 21.02 -42.53 12.74
N GLY A 299 19.77 -42.73 12.32
CA GLY A 299 19.11 -44.03 12.29
C GLY A 299 18.20 -44.32 13.48
N ASP A 300 18.21 -43.50 14.53
CA ASP A 300 17.24 -43.59 15.61
C ASP A 300 15.84 -43.18 15.14
N ALA A 301 14.80 -43.68 15.83
CA ALA A 301 13.40 -43.43 15.46
C ALA A 301 13.05 -41.94 15.41
N ASP A 302 13.66 -41.14 16.28
CA ASP A 302 13.41 -39.70 16.39
C ASP A 302 14.37 -38.85 15.54
N TRP A 303 15.30 -39.46 14.81
CA TRP A 303 16.34 -38.76 14.02
C TRP A 303 15.75 -37.76 13.03
N ALA A 304 14.62 -38.10 12.39
CA ALA A 304 13.99 -37.22 11.40
C ALA A 304 13.60 -35.85 11.96
N LYS A 305 13.31 -35.78 13.27
CA LYS A 305 13.05 -34.53 14.01
C LYS A 305 14.34 -33.95 14.58
N ALA A 306 15.16 -34.80 15.20
CA ALA A 306 16.38 -34.38 15.88
C ALA A 306 17.45 -33.77 14.96
N LYS A 307 17.49 -34.14 13.68
CA LYS A 307 18.53 -33.72 12.73
C LYS A 307 18.68 -32.20 12.55
N THR A 308 17.69 -31.39 12.93
CA THR A 308 17.80 -29.92 12.92
C THR A 308 18.73 -29.41 14.02
N ALA A 309 18.91 -30.19 15.09
CA ALA A 309 19.82 -29.90 16.18
C ALA A 309 21.25 -30.42 15.94
N ASP A 310 21.55 -31.11 14.83
CA ASP A 310 22.90 -31.60 14.49
C ASP A 310 23.69 -30.50 13.76
N LEU A 311 24.40 -29.66 14.51
CA LEU A 311 25.05 -28.46 14.00
C LEU A 311 26.50 -28.67 13.59
N ASP A 312 27.13 -29.78 14.00
CA ASP A 312 28.44 -30.16 13.51
C ASP A 312 28.43 -31.26 12.43
N GLY A 313 27.26 -31.87 12.19
CA GLY A 313 27.04 -32.84 11.13
C GLY A 313 27.73 -34.17 11.41
N ASP A 314 27.99 -34.49 12.68
CA ASP A 314 28.64 -35.74 13.08
C ASP A 314 27.66 -36.92 13.21
N GLY A 315 26.36 -36.68 13.02
CA GLY A 315 25.31 -37.69 13.05
C GLY A 315 24.87 -38.06 14.46
N VAL A 316 25.18 -37.28 15.48
CA VAL A 316 24.66 -37.46 16.85
C VAL A 316 24.49 -36.13 17.57
N ILE A 317 23.35 -35.92 18.22
CA ILE A 317 23.13 -34.69 18.99
C ILE A 317 23.94 -34.74 20.28
N THR A 318 24.96 -33.90 20.40
CA THR A 318 25.87 -33.85 21.54
C THR A 318 25.86 -32.50 22.24
N VAL A 319 26.69 -32.38 23.28
CA VAL A 319 26.92 -31.09 23.94
C VAL A 319 27.58 -30.09 23.00
N ASN A 320 28.30 -30.55 21.96
CA ASN A 320 28.95 -29.67 21.01
C ASN A 320 27.91 -28.88 20.19
N ASP A 321 26.83 -29.54 19.78
CA ASP A 321 25.70 -28.91 19.10
C ASP A 321 25.01 -27.89 19.99
N LEU A 322 24.70 -28.26 21.24
CA LEU A 322 24.08 -27.34 22.20
C LEU A 322 24.95 -26.12 22.47
N VAL A 323 26.28 -26.29 22.54
CA VAL A 323 27.23 -25.19 22.70
C VAL A 323 27.24 -24.29 21.47
N LYS A 324 27.19 -24.85 20.25
CA LYS A 324 27.08 -24.05 19.02
C LYS A 324 25.79 -23.25 18.97
N LEU A 325 24.65 -23.88 19.24
CA LEU A 325 23.33 -23.25 19.36
C LEU A 325 23.36 -22.09 20.36
N SER A 326 23.99 -22.32 21.52
CA SER A 326 24.13 -21.29 22.55
C SER A 326 25.01 -20.11 22.11
N TYR A 327 26.11 -20.35 21.38
CA TYR A 327 26.93 -19.25 20.85
C TYR A 327 26.20 -18.46 19.77
N LEU A 328 25.48 -19.14 18.87
CA LEU A 328 24.65 -18.48 17.86
C LEU A 328 23.58 -17.60 18.52
N TRP A 329 22.94 -18.07 19.59
CA TRP A 329 21.99 -17.28 20.37
C TRP A 329 22.63 -16.07 21.05
N LEU A 330 23.84 -16.20 21.59
CA LEU A 330 24.57 -15.07 22.17
C LEU A 330 24.92 -14.01 21.13
N ASP A 331 25.28 -14.40 19.90
CA ASP A 331 25.54 -13.47 18.80
C ASP A 331 24.27 -12.69 18.39
N VAL A 332 23.08 -13.30 18.52
CA VAL A 332 21.79 -12.63 18.28
C VAL A 332 21.49 -11.56 19.33
N LEU A 333 21.95 -11.73 20.57
CA LEU A 333 21.69 -10.78 21.66
C LEU A 333 22.59 -9.53 21.66
N GLY A 334 23.70 -9.53 20.91
CA GLY A 334 24.64 -8.40 20.80
C GLY A 334 25.85 -8.45 21.73
#